data_AF-A0A7C1TM84-F1
#
_entry.id   AF-A0A7C1TM84-F1
#
_cell.length_a   1.000
_cell.length_b   1.000
_cell.length_c   1.000
_cell.angle_alpha   90.00
_cell.angle_beta   90.00
_cell.angle_gamma   90.00
#
_symmetry.space_group_name_H-M   'P 1'
#
loop_
_entity.id
_entity.type
_entity.pdbx_description
1 polymer ?
#
loop_
_entity_poly.entity_id
_entity_poly.type
_entity_poly.pdbx_seq_one_letter_code
_entity_poly.pdbx_strand_id
1 'polypeptide(L)'
;IAKVMELLNELQRFEETSPQDRAVVREALEAAVLILAPIVPHLCHVLWRELGHAEPVIDAPWPEADERAMQRDTVQYVVQVNGKLRARIDVPADADKAQVEEIALADKNVRRFTEGKTLVKIIVVPGKLVNFVVK
;
A
#
# COMPACT_ATOMS: atom_id res chain seq x y z
N ILE A 1 10.58 1.14 14.40
CA ILE A 1 10.84 -0.31 14.52
C ILE A 1 9.79 -1.14 13.78
N ALA A 2 8.54 -1.25 14.26
CA ALA A 2 7.52 -2.12 13.63
C ALA A 2 7.32 -1.87 12.12
N LYS A 3 7.30 -0.60 11.68
CA LYS A 3 7.19 -0.26 10.25
C LYS A 3 8.40 -0.66 9.40
N VAL A 4 9.60 -0.68 9.99
CA VAL A 4 10.78 -1.21 9.30
C VAL A 4 10.69 -2.73 9.20
N MET A 5 10.16 -3.42 10.21
CA MET A 5 9.91 -4.87 10.14
C MET A 5 8.88 -5.20 9.05
N GLU A 6 7.80 -4.43 8.95
CA GLU A 6 6.82 -4.57 7.85
C GLU A 6 7.51 -4.39 6.49
N LEU A 7 8.31 -3.33 6.30
CA LEU A 7 9.08 -3.11 5.07
C LEU A 7 9.97 -4.31 4.73
N LEU A 8 10.77 -4.79 5.69
CA LEU A 8 11.68 -5.92 5.48
C LEU A 8 10.92 -7.21 5.15
N ASN A 9 9.75 -7.43 5.75
CA ASN A 9 8.91 -8.58 5.42
C ASN A 9 8.36 -8.52 3.99
N GLU A 10 8.01 -7.33 3.49
CA GLU A 10 7.59 -7.14 2.10
C GLU A 10 8.77 -7.33 1.14
N LEU A 11 9.94 -6.79 1.44
CA LEU A 11 11.16 -7.00 0.63
C LEU A 11 11.54 -8.48 0.53
N GLN A 12 11.42 -9.25 1.62
CA GLN A 12 11.70 -10.69 1.62
C GLN A 12 10.80 -11.50 0.69
N ARG A 13 9.59 -11.00 0.40
CA ARG A 13 8.63 -11.64 -0.50
C ARG A 13 8.74 -11.14 -1.94
N PHE A 14 9.48 -10.05 -2.16
CA PHE A 14 9.62 -9.43 -3.45
C PHE A 14 10.61 -10.22 -4.31
N GLU A 15 10.18 -10.64 -5.49
CA GLU A 15 11.02 -11.37 -6.43
C GLU A 15 11.75 -10.37 -7.34
N GLU A 16 13.07 -10.31 -7.21
CA GLU A 16 13.92 -9.49 -8.07
C GLU A 16 14.06 -10.14 -9.46
N THR A 17 13.39 -9.58 -10.46
CA THR A 17 13.40 -10.11 -11.83
C THR A 17 14.25 -9.28 -12.78
N SER A 18 14.51 -8.01 -12.43
CA SER A 18 15.21 -7.04 -13.26
C SER A 18 16.30 -6.27 -12.49
N PRO A 19 17.27 -5.64 -13.20
CA PRO A 19 18.22 -4.73 -12.56
C PRO A 19 17.55 -3.56 -11.83
N GLN A 20 16.40 -3.10 -12.32
CA GLN A 20 15.61 -2.03 -11.71
C GLN A 20 15.01 -2.48 -10.38
N ASP A 21 14.49 -3.70 -10.31
CA ASP A 21 13.98 -4.31 -9.07
C ASP A 21 15.05 -4.29 -7.98
N ARG A 22 16.28 -4.70 -8.35
CA ARG A 22 17.42 -4.67 -7.41
C ARG A 22 17.79 -3.27 -6.94
N ALA A 23 17.66 -2.26 -7.81
CA ALA A 23 17.94 -0.88 -7.44
C ALA A 23 16.93 -0.38 -6.40
N VAL A 24 15.64 -0.71 -6.58
CA VAL A 24 14.58 -0.38 -5.61
C VAL A 24 14.78 -1.13 -4.29
N VAL A 25 15.10 -2.42 -4.32
CA VAL A 25 15.39 -3.18 -3.10
C VAL A 25 16.59 -2.60 -2.35
N ARG A 26 17.66 -2.21 -3.07
CA ARG A 26 18.82 -1.56 -2.47
C ARG A 26 18.45 -0.25 -1.77
N GLU A 27 17.69 0.63 -2.43
CA GLU A 27 17.22 1.89 -1.84
C GLU A 27 16.40 1.62 -0.57
N ALA A 28 15.51 0.63 -0.60
CA ALA A 28 14.71 0.26 0.57
C ALA A 28 15.56 -0.30 1.73
N LEU A 29 16.61 -1.07 1.44
CA LEU A 29 17.56 -1.55 2.45
C LEU A 29 18.40 -0.41 3.04
N GLU A 30 18.86 0.53 2.21
CA GLU A 30 19.59 1.72 2.65
C GLU A 30 18.72 2.57 3.59
N ALA A 31 17.46 2.82 3.21
CA ALA A 31 16.51 3.52 4.07
C ALA A 31 16.27 2.78 5.39
N ALA A 32 16.10 1.45 5.35
CA ALA A 32 15.93 0.64 6.56
C ALA A 32 17.14 0.73 7.50
N VAL A 33 18.36 0.69 6.95
CA VAL A 33 19.62 0.84 7.71
C VAL A 33 19.68 2.21 8.37
N LEU A 34 19.41 3.30 7.65
CA LEU A 34 19.43 4.66 8.20
C LEU A 34 18.37 4.84 9.30
N ILE A 35 17.15 4.34 9.09
CA ILE A 35 16.06 4.43 10.09
C ILE A 35 16.39 3.64 11.36
N LEU A 36 17.11 2.52 11.23
CA LEU A 36 17.52 1.68 12.36
C LEU A 36 18.82 2.14 13.02
N ALA A 37 19.63 3.00 12.38
CA ALA A 37 20.93 3.43 12.89
C ALA A 37 20.87 4.05 14.31
N PRO A 38 19.85 4.86 14.68
CA PRO A 38 19.72 5.36 16.06
C PRO A 38 19.42 4.28 17.12
N ILE A 39 19.08 3.06 16.71
CA ILE A 39 18.60 1.97 17.57
C ILE A 39 19.65 0.87 17.68
N VAL A 40 20.24 0.47 16.55
CA VAL A 40 21.24 -0.59 16.44
C VAL A 40 22.47 -0.10 15.65
N PRO A 41 23.17 0.95 16.14
CA PRO A 41 24.16 1.70 15.36
C PRO A 41 25.33 0.85 14.86
N HIS A 42 25.83 -0.09 15.68
CA HIS A 42 26.97 -0.92 15.31
C HIS A 42 26.65 -1.85 14.14
N LEU A 43 25.47 -2.49 14.16
CA LEU A 43 25.02 -3.35 13.07
C LEU A 43 24.76 -2.53 11.81
N CYS A 44 24.03 -1.42 11.94
CA CYS A 44 23.76 -0.53 10.81
C CYS A 44 25.03 0.01 10.18
N HIS A 45 26.07 0.33 10.96
CA HIS A 45 27.35 0.77 10.42
C HIS A 45 28.02 -0.30 9.54
N VAL A 46 28.02 -1.56 9.99
CA VAL A 46 28.56 -2.67 9.18
C VAL A 46 27.73 -2.86 7.91
N LEU A 47 26.40 -2.91 8.02
CA LEU A 47 25.52 -3.08 6.86
C LEU A 47 25.65 -1.92 5.85
N TRP A 48 25.81 -0.69 6.33
CA TRP A 48 26.05 0.48 5.49
C TRP A 48 27.33 0.34 4.65
N ARG A 49 28.41 -0.20 5.25
CA ARG A 49 29.64 -0.54 4.54
C ARG A 49 29.43 -1.64 3.50
N GLU A 50 28.72 -2.71 3.85
CA GLU A 50 28.40 -3.82 2.94
C GLU A 50 27.54 -3.37 1.75
N LEU A 51 26.70 -2.34 1.94
CA LEU A 51 25.95 -1.67 0.88
C LEU A 51 26.83 -0.76 0.00
N GLY A 52 28.14 -0.70 0.24
CA GLY A 52 29.13 -0.04 -0.59
C GLY A 52 29.44 1.41 -0.19
N HIS A 53 28.97 1.89 0.96
CA HIS A 53 29.21 3.26 1.40
C HIS A 53 30.57 3.42 2.10
N ALA A 54 31.30 4.49 1.75
CA ALA A 54 32.62 4.77 2.28
C ALA A 54 32.60 5.59 3.59
N GLU A 55 31.53 6.34 3.82
CA GLU A 55 31.40 7.19 5.00
C GLU A 55 30.70 6.46 6.16
N PRO A 56 30.93 6.88 7.41
CA PRO A 56 30.20 6.36 8.54
C PRO A 56 28.68 6.59 8.42
N VAL A 57 27.87 5.60 8.80
CA VAL A 57 26.40 5.71 8.82
C VAL A 57 25.89 6.88 9.69
N ILE A 58 26.67 7.32 10.68
CA ILE A 58 26.31 8.44 11.56
C ILE A 58 26.37 9.80 10.85
N ASP A 59 27.18 9.89 9.79
CA ASP A 59 27.34 11.12 8.98
C ASP A 59 26.40 11.12 7.77
N ALA A 60 25.67 10.02 7.53
CA ALA A 60 24.73 9.91 6.43
C ALA A 60 23.47 10.77 6.71
N PRO A 61 22.91 11.43 5.67
CA PRO A 61 21.69 12.20 5.81
C PRO A 61 20.51 11.29 6.16
N TRP A 62 19.55 11.84 6.89
CA TRP A 62 18.30 11.14 7.17
C TRP A 62 17.50 10.94 5.87
N PRO A 63 16.89 9.77 5.63
CA PRO A 63 16.13 9.52 4.41
C PRO A 63 14.90 10.43 4.34
N GLU A 64 14.70 11.07 3.19
CA GLU A 64 13.54 11.89 2.87
C GLU A 64 12.57 11.13 1.95
N ALA A 65 11.27 11.30 2.17
CA ALA A 65 10.25 10.61 1.37
C ALA A 65 9.96 11.39 0.08
N ASP A 66 10.03 10.71 -1.07
CA ASP A 66 9.58 11.27 -2.35
C ASP A 66 8.04 11.23 -2.44
N GLU A 67 7.42 12.40 -2.53
CA GLU A 67 5.97 12.53 -2.69
C GLU A 67 5.42 11.82 -3.92
N ARG A 68 6.22 11.67 -4.98
CA ARG A 68 5.83 10.95 -6.20
C ARG A 68 5.75 9.45 -5.96
N ALA A 69 6.71 8.89 -5.23
CA ALA A 69 6.73 7.47 -4.87
C ALA A 69 5.62 7.09 -3.86
N MET A 70 5.05 8.08 -3.15
CA MET A 70 3.92 7.87 -2.24
C MET A 70 2.55 7.87 -2.94
N GLN A 71 2.48 8.24 -4.22
CA GLN A 71 1.24 8.20 -4.98
C GLN A 71 0.83 6.75 -5.23
N ARG A 72 -0.46 6.47 -5.04
CA ARG A 72 -1.04 5.16 -5.33
C ARG A 72 -1.92 5.30 -6.56
N ASP A 73 -1.69 4.45 -7.56
CA ASP A 73 -2.54 4.39 -8.74
C ASP A 73 -3.93 3.83 -8.41
N THR A 74 -4.02 3.04 -7.33
CA THR A 74 -5.27 2.44 -6.86
C THR A 74 -5.53 2.71 -5.39
N VAL A 75 -6.80 2.95 -5.06
CA VAL A 75 -7.31 3.08 -3.69
C VAL A 75 -8.23 1.91 -3.37
N GLN A 76 -8.00 1.30 -2.21
CA GLN A 76 -8.85 0.22 -1.73
C GLN A 76 -10.16 0.78 -1.18
N TYR A 77 -11.28 0.36 -1.75
CA TYR A 77 -12.62 0.64 -1.26
C TYR A 77 -13.19 -0.55 -0.50
N VAL A 78 -13.80 -0.25 0.63
CA VAL A 78 -14.59 -1.21 1.40
C VAL A 78 -16.02 -1.23 0.86
N VAL A 79 -16.52 -2.38 0.41
CA VAL A 79 -17.88 -2.49 -0.12
C VAL A 79 -18.82 -3.11 0.91
N GLN A 80 -19.93 -2.41 1.16
CA GLN A 80 -20.95 -2.79 2.11
C GLN A 80 -22.31 -2.98 1.42
N VAL A 81 -23.12 -3.89 1.96
CA VAL A 81 -24.54 -4.02 1.59
C VAL A 81 -25.36 -3.99 2.87
N ASN A 82 -26.30 -3.04 2.99
CA ASN A 82 -27.06 -2.76 4.20
C ASN A 82 -26.16 -2.64 5.45
N GLY A 83 -25.02 -1.95 5.30
CA GLY A 83 -24.06 -1.69 6.38
C GLY A 83 -23.15 -2.88 6.77
N LYS A 84 -23.27 -4.04 6.11
CA LYS A 84 -22.39 -5.19 6.36
C LYS A 84 -21.29 -5.29 5.31
N LEU A 85 -20.05 -5.53 5.73
CA LEU A 85 -18.91 -5.75 4.82
C LEU A 85 -19.15 -6.95 3.91
N ARG A 86 -18.93 -6.77 2.60
CA ARG A 86 -19.06 -7.81 1.57
C ARG A 86 -17.82 -7.98 0.72
N ALA A 87 -17.14 -6.90 0.36
CA ALA A 87 -15.92 -7.00 -0.43
C ALA A 87 -14.93 -5.89 -0.07
N ARG A 88 -13.69 -6.08 -0.50
CA ARG A 88 -12.70 -5.02 -0.66
C ARG A 88 -12.28 -5.04 -2.12
N ILE A 89 -12.34 -3.90 -2.77
CA ILE A 89 -12.01 -3.75 -4.19
C ILE A 89 -10.93 -2.69 -4.31
N ASP A 90 -10.03 -2.86 -5.26
CA ASP A 90 -9.05 -1.82 -5.61
C ASP A 90 -9.58 -1.06 -6.82
N VAL A 91 -9.65 0.26 -6.71
CA VAL A 91 -10.25 1.16 -7.70
C VAL A 91 -9.20 2.20 -8.09
N PRO A 92 -9.11 2.63 -9.37
CA PRO A 92 -8.22 3.72 -9.75
C PRO A 92 -8.40 4.95 -8.86
N ALA A 93 -7.29 5.60 -8.47
CA ALA A 93 -7.31 6.72 -7.53
C ALA A 93 -8.07 7.95 -8.06
N ASP A 94 -8.17 8.07 -9.39
CA ASP A 94 -8.87 9.12 -10.13
C ASP A 94 -10.30 8.71 -10.54
N ALA A 95 -10.76 7.51 -10.16
CA ALA A 95 -12.06 7.01 -10.56
C ALA A 95 -13.21 7.89 -10.05
N ASP A 96 -14.16 8.19 -10.93
CA ASP A 96 -15.38 8.89 -10.54
C ASP A 96 -16.34 7.99 -9.76
N LYS A 97 -17.40 8.59 -9.20
CA LYS A 97 -18.38 7.84 -8.41
C LYS A 97 -19.04 6.72 -9.21
N ALA A 98 -19.32 6.92 -10.50
CA ALA A 98 -20.00 5.94 -11.33
C ALA A 98 -19.10 4.73 -11.60
N GLN A 99 -17.81 4.96 -11.86
CA GLN A 99 -16.80 3.91 -12.03
C GLN A 99 -16.62 3.09 -10.75
N VAL A 100 -16.55 3.76 -9.59
CA VAL A 100 -16.46 3.07 -8.29
C VAL A 100 -17.68 2.17 -8.07
N GLU A 101 -18.88 2.66 -8.40
CA GLU A 101 -20.14 1.91 -8.29
C GLU A 101 -20.17 0.70 -9.22
N GLU A 102 -19.75 0.87 -10.46
CA GLU A 102 -19.69 -0.21 -11.46
C GLU A 102 -18.73 -1.31 -11.03
N ILE A 103 -17.51 -0.96 -10.62
CA ILE A 103 -16.50 -1.91 -10.15
C ILE A 103 -17.02 -2.64 -8.89
N ALA A 104 -17.67 -1.93 -7.97
CA ALA A 104 -18.22 -2.53 -6.77
C ALA A 104 -19.41 -3.47 -7.06
N LEU A 105 -20.28 -3.14 -8.01
CA LEU A 105 -21.37 -4.01 -8.47
C LEU A 105 -20.89 -5.16 -9.34
N ALA A 106 -19.69 -5.09 -9.91
CA ALA A 106 -19.08 -6.20 -10.66
C ALA A 106 -18.54 -7.31 -9.74
N ASP A 107 -18.25 -7.00 -8.47
CA ASP A 107 -17.77 -7.98 -7.51
C ASP A 107 -18.78 -9.12 -7.28
N LYS A 108 -18.31 -10.37 -7.39
CA LYS A 108 -19.14 -11.57 -7.30
C LYS A 108 -19.87 -11.66 -5.97
N ASN A 109 -19.22 -11.28 -4.87
CA ASN A 109 -19.82 -11.36 -3.56
C ASN A 109 -20.88 -10.27 -3.40
N VAL A 110 -20.60 -9.04 -3.85
CA VAL A 110 -21.57 -7.94 -3.83
C VAL A 110 -22.82 -8.29 -4.64
N ARG A 111 -22.66 -8.81 -5.87
CA ARG A 111 -23.77 -9.27 -6.73
C ARG A 111 -24.67 -10.25 -6.02
N ARG A 112 -24.11 -11.24 -5.33
CA ARG A 112 -24.90 -12.23 -4.55
C ARG A 112 -25.81 -11.60 -3.51
N PHE A 113 -25.46 -10.42 -2.98
CA PHE A 113 -26.27 -9.72 -1.98
C PHE A 113 -27.19 -8.63 -2.57
N THR A 114 -27.00 -8.24 -3.84
CA THR A 114 -27.79 -7.24 -4.56
C THR A 114 -28.73 -7.84 -5.61
N GLU A 115 -28.45 -9.05 -6.12
CA GLU A 115 -29.27 -9.75 -7.10
C GLU A 115 -30.69 -10.02 -6.56
N GLY A 116 -31.68 -9.75 -7.41
CA GLY A 116 -33.10 -9.91 -7.07
C GLY A 116 -33.65 -8.87 -6.08
N LYS A 117 -32.85 -7.89 -5.67
CA LYS A 117 -33.25 -6.82 -4.75
C LYS A 117 -33.31 -5.47 -5.44
N THR A 118 -34.13 -4.57 -4.89
CA THR A 118 -34.23 -3.21 -5.39
C THR A 118 -33.17 -2.34 -4.72
N LEU A 119 -32.29 -1.73 -5.51
CA LEU A 119 -31.34 -0.72 -5.04
C LEU A 119 -32.10 0.55 -4.66
N VAL A 120 -32.09 0.88 -3.36
CA VAL A 120 -32.80 2.05 -2.80
C VAL A 120 -31.89 3.27 -2.75
N LYS A 121 -30.62 3.07 -2.38
CA LYS A 121 -29.64 4.14 -2.23
C LYS A 121 -28.22 3.59 -2.35
N ILE A 122 -27.35 4.36 -2.99
CA ILE A 122 -25.92 4.10 -3.05
C ILE A 122 -25.20 5.23 -2.31
N ILE A 123 -24.27 4.89 -1.42
CA ILE A 123 -23.51 5.85 -0.63
C ILE A 123 -22.04 5.62 -0.92
N VAL A 124 -21.44 6.52 -1.69
CA VAL A 124 -20.00 6.51 -2.02
C VAL A 124 -19.29 7.54 -1.15
N VAL A 125 -18.33 7.07 -0.35
CA VAL A 125 -17.38 7.92 0.37
C VAL A 125 -16.05 7.82 -0.38
N PRO A 126 -15.62 8.89 -1.09
CA PRO A 126 -14.40 8.87 -1.88
C PRO A 126 -13.18 8.41 -1.07
N GLY A 127 -12.43 7.49 -1.65
CA GLY A 127 -11.20 6.90 -1.12
C GLY A 127 -11.39 6.02 0.13
N LYS A 128 -12.62 5.63 0.49
CA LYS A 128 -12.87 4.84 1.71
C LYS A 128 -13.83 3.67 1.51
N LEU A 129 -15.08 3.93 1.13
CA LEU A 129 -16.11 2.88 1.10
C LEU A 129 -17.26 3.18 0.15
N VAL A 130 -17.96 2.13 -0.25
CA VAL A 130 -19.24 2.17 -0.96
C VAL A 130 -20.24 1.32 -0.21
N ASN A 131 -21.44 1.85 0.05
CA ASN A 131 -22.52 1.11 0.69
C ASN A 131 -23.77 1.09 -0.18
N PHE A 132 -24.23 -0.12 -0.51
CA PHE A 132 -25.46 -0.38 -1.23
C PHE A 132 -26.60 -0.65 -0.24
N VAL A 133 -27.63 0.19 -0.28
CA VAL A 133 -28.86 -0.02 0.46
C VAL A 133 -29.85 -0.72 -0.45
N VAL A 134 -30.21 -1.96 -0.11
CA VAL A 134 -31.09 -2.82 -0.92
C VAL A 134 -32.32 -3.26 -0.13
N LYS A 135 -33.46 -3.35 -0.81
CA LYS A 135 -34.73 -3.87 -0.31
C LYS A 135 -35.15 -5.13 -1.05
#